data_AF-A0A1I6WV65-F1
#
_entry.id   AF-A0A1I6WV65-F1
#
_cell.length_a   1.000
_cell.length_b   1.000
_cell.length_c   1.000
_cell.angle_alpha   90.00
_cell.angle_beta   90.00
_cell.angle_gamma   90.00
#
_symmetry.space_group_name_H-M   'P 1'
#
loop_
_entity.id
_entity.type
_entity.pdbx_description
1 polymer ?
#
loop_
_entity_poly.entity_id
_entity_poly.type
_entity_poly.pdbx_seq_one_letter_code
_entity_poly.pdbx_strand_id
1 'polypeptide(L)' 'MTVLAVPAAAGGSLRQRLIDDMTLRRFSRATQRNYIRDVGRLAAFLRRSPDTATGDDLRRFQIAQQEL' A
#
# COMPACT_ATOMS: atom_id res chain seq x y z
N MET A 1 -9.11 7.52 -17.08
CA MET A 1 -8.58 7.43 -15.71
C MET A 1 -7.49 6.37 -15.69
N THR A 2 -6.22 6.78 -15.64
CA THR A 2 -5.10 5.83 -15.66
C THR A 2 -4.92 5.28 -14.25
N VAL A 3 -5.41 4.05 -14.03
CA VAL A 3 -4.97 3.26 -12.88
C VAL A 3 -3.48 3.01 -13.11
N LEU A 4 -2.62 3.60 -12.29
CA LEU A 4 -1.22 3.20 -12.21
C LEU A 4 -1.23 1.77 -11.66
N ALA A 5 -1.35 0.80 -12.56
CA ALA A 5 -1.04 -0.58 -12.27
C ALA A 5 0.43 -0.59 -11.83
N VAL A 6 0.66 -0.75 -10.54
CA VAL A 6 1.99 -1.06 -10.01
C VAL A 6 2.41 -2.36 -10.73
N PRO A 7 3.46 -2.35 -11.54
CA PRO A 7 3.83 -3.52 -12.30
C PRO A 7 4.21 -4.63 -11.31
N ALA A 8 3.53 -5.77 -11.42
CA ALA A 8 3.68 -6.88 -10.49
C ALA A 8 4.99 -7.68 -10.65
N ALA A 9 5.94 -7.28 -11.50
CA ALA A 9 7.08 -8.12 -11.85
C ALA A 9 8.43 -7.42 -11.66
N ALA A 10 9.20 -7.88 -10.65
CA ALA A 10 10.63 -8.23 -10.72
C ALA A 10 11.22 -8.35 -9.30
N GLY A 11 11.00 -9.49 -8.62
CA GLY A 11 11.71 -9.90 -7.40
C GLY A 11 11.41 -9.11 -6.11
N GLY A 12 11.22 -9.81 -5.00
CA GLY A 12 11.08 -9.20 -3.66
C GLY A 12 9.64 -9.03 -3.17
N SER A 13 9.50 -8.81 -1.86
CA SER A 13 8.19 -8.64 -1.22
C SER A 13 7.51 -7.33 -1.62
N LEU A 14 6.17 -7.24 -1.54
CA LEU A 14 5.44 -5.98 -1.75
C LEU A 14 6.00 -4.81 -0.91
N ARG A 15 6.42 -5.10 0.33
CA ARG A 15 7.06 -4.12 1.20
C ARG A 15 8.36 -3.59 0.61
N GLN A 16 9.20 -4.46 0.04
CA GLN A 16 10.46 -4.08 -0.58
C GLN A 16 10.21 -3.17 -1.79
N ARG A 17 9.29 -3.58 -2.68
CA ARG A 17 8.87 -2.77 -3.83
C ARG A 17 8.39 -1.38 -3.40
N LEU A 18 7.58 -1.30 -2.35
CA LEU A 18 7.10 -0.02 -1.83
C LEU A 18 8.25 0.86 -1.32
N ILE A 19 9.23 0.28 -0.61
CA ILE A 19 10.41 1.02 -0.12
C ILE A 19 11.27 1.52 -1.29
N ASP A 20 11.50 0.67 -2.28
CA ASP A 20 12.31 1.01 -3.46
C ASP A 20 11.66 2.14 -4.26
N ASP A 21 10.34 2.08 -4.50
CA ASP A 21 9.58 3.12 -5.17
C ASP A 21 9.66 4.47 -4.45
N MET A 22 9.47 4.47 -3.13
CA MET A 22 9.53 5.69 -2.33
C MET A 22 10.95 6.26 -2.23
N THR A 23 11.97 5.39 -2.25
CA THR A 23 13.38 5.78 -2.27
C THR A 23 13.74 6.42 -3.61
N LEU A 24 13.32 5.83 -4.72
CA LEU A 24 13.50 6.37 -6.07
C LEU A 24 12.85 7.76 -6.21
N ARG A 25 11.66 7.94 -5.62
CA ARG A 25 10.94 9.22 -5.58
C ARG A 25 11.46 10.20 -4.53
N ARG A 26 12.51 9.85 -3.79
CA ARG A 26 13.15 10.68 -2.75
C ARG A 26 12.20 11.14 -1.63
N PHE A 27 11.23 10.30 -1.26
CA PHE A 27 10.37 10.61 -0.12
C PHE A 27 11.16 10.63 1.19
N SER A 28 10.77 11.52 2.10
CA SER A 28 11.37 11.62 3.43
C SER A 28 11.20 10.30 4.20
N ARG A 29 12.10 10.01 5.14
CA ARG A 29 11.98 8.84 6.03
C ARG A 29 10.65 8.83 6.81
N ALA A 30 10.13 10.01 7.16
CA ALA A 30 8.83 10.13 7.83
C ALA A 30 7.69 9.71 6.90
N THR A 31 7.69 10.18 5.66
CA THR A 31 6.72 9.78 4.62
C THR A 31 6.78 8.28 4.36
N GLN A 32 7.99 7.72 4.20
CA GLN A 32 8.17 6.29 3.98
C GLN A 32 7.59 5.45 5.12
N ARG A 33 7.88 5.84 6.37
CA ARG A 33 7.34 5.18 7.56
C ARG A 33 5.81 5.24 7.62
N ASN A 34 5.22 6.39 7.29
CA ASN A 34 3.76 6.55 7.26
C ASN A 34 3.13 5.61 6.22
N TYR A 35 3.64 5.59 4.99
CA TYR A 35 3.15 4.70 3.95
C TYR A 35 3.24 3.21 4.33
N ILE A 36 4.38 2.77 4.89
CA ILE A 36 4.54 1.39 5.35
C ILE A 36 3.52 1.04 6.44
N ARG A 37 3.31 1.95 7.40
CA ARG A 37 2.32 1.78 8.47
C ARG A 37 0.90 1.67 7.90
N ASP A 38 0.55 2.56 6.98
CA ASP A 38 -0.81 2.65 6.44
C ASP A 38 -1.13 1.43 5.55
N VAL A 39 -0.18 0.95 4.75
CA VAL A 39 -0.29 -0.34 4.03
C VAL A 39 -0.35 -1.53 5.00
N GLY A 40 0.37 -1.46 6.13
CA GLY A 40 0.28 -2.46 7.21
C GLY A 40 -1.12 -2.52 7.84
N ARG A 41 -1.77 -1.38 8.05
CA ARG A 41 -3.17 -1.30 8.51
C ARG A 41 -4.13 -1.91 7.50
N LEU A 42 -3.93 -1.65 6.21
CA LEU A 42 -4.72 -2.28 5.15
C LEU A 42 -4.55 -3.81 5.18
N ALA A 43 -3.32 -4.32 5.30
CA ALA A 43 -3.08 -5.76 5.39
C ALA A 43 -3.79 -6.39 6.60
N ALA A 44 -3.74 -5.72 7.76
CA ALA A 44 -4.43 -6.17 8.97
C ALA A 44 -5.96 -6.19 8.79
N PHE A 45 -6.53 -5.15 8.16
CA PHE A 45 -7.96 -5.07 7.84
C PHE A 45 -8.40 -6.20 6.89
N LEU A 46 -7.61 -6.47 5.83
CA LEU A 46 -7.94 -7.48 4.83
C LEU A 46 -7.66 -8.92 5.29
N ARG A 47 -6.83 -9.12 6.32
CA ARG A 47 -6.34 -10.43 6.80
C ARG A 47 -5.68 -11.27 5.70
N ARG A 48 -5.12 -10.60 4.69
CA ARG A 48 -4.37 -11.20 3.57
C ARG A 48 -3.37 -10.18 3.00
N SER A 49 -2.52 -10.62 2.08
CA SER A 49 -1.59 -9.73 1.38
C SER A 49 -2.35 -8.62 0.63
N PRO A 50 -2.03 -7.32 0.86
CA PRO A 50 -2.69 -6.22 0.17
C PRO A 50 -2.31 -6.12 -1.31
N ASP A 51 -1.35 -6.93 -1.78
CA ASP A 51 -1.02 -7.11 -3.20
C ASP A 51 -2.24 -7.55 -4.03
N THR A 52 -3.19 -8.19 -3.37
CA THR A 52 -4.42 -8.73 -3.99
C THR A 52 -5.66 -7.86 -3.71
N ALA A 53 -5.48 -6.67 -3.14
CA ALA A 53 -6.58 -5.77 -2.81
C ALA A 53 -7.31 -5.29 -4.07
N THR A 54 -8.63 -5.36 -4.05
CA THR A 54 -9.51 -4.83 -5.10
C THR A 54 -9.94 -3.40 -4.78
N GLY A 55 -10.51 -2.69 -5.75
CA GLY A 55 -11.08 -1.37 -5.51
C GLY A 55 -12.20 -1.37 -4.44
N ASP A 56 -12.95 -2.46 -4.34
CA ASP A 56 -13.98 -2.61 -3.31
C ASP A 56 -13.40 -2.80 -1.90
N ASP A 57 -12.30 -3.56 -1.78
CA ASP A 57 -11.55 -3.69 -0.53
C ASP A 57 -11.04 -2.33 -0.04
N LEU A 58 -10.51 -1.50 -0.95
CA LEU A 58 -10.03 -0.15 -0.64
C LEU A 58 -11.17 0.78 -0.21
N ARG A 59 -12.35 0.66 -0.82
CA ARG A 59 -13.53 1.43 -0.42
C ARG A 59 -13.97 1.06 1.00
N ARG A 60 -14.10 -0.24 1.29
CA ARG A 60 -14.47 -0.73 2.63
C ARG A 60 -13.45 -0.28 3.70
N PHE A 61 -12.16 -0.32 3.37
CA PHE A 61 -11.12 0.18 4.26
C PHE A 61 -11.26 1.68 4.53
N GLN A 62 -11.52 2.50 3.51
CA GLN A 62 -11.71 3.94 3.68
C GLN A 62 -12.91 4.28 4.56
N ILE A 63 -14.04 3.56 4.40
CA ILE A 63 -15.21 3.73 5.28
C ILE A 63 -14.83 3.40 6.73
N ALA A 64 -14.20 2.24 6.97
CA ALA A 64 -13.77 1.83 8.30
C ALA A 64 -12.74 2.77 8.96
N GLN A 65 -11.96 3.52 8.17
CA GLN A 65 -11.04 4.54 8.70
C GLN A 65 -11.75 5.83 9.14
N GLN A 66 -12.94 6.13 8.62
CA GLN A 66 -13.71 7.33 8.98
C GLN A 66 -14.51 7.15 10.29
N GLU A 67 -14.76 5.91 10.68
CA GLU A 67 -15.47 5.57 11.92
C GLU A 67 -14.55 5.55 13.17
N LEU A 68 -13.24 5.79 12.97
CA LEU A 68 -12.21 5.88 14.01
C LEU A 68 -11.80 7.33 14.28
#